data_AF-A0A2V9PBN9-F1
#
_entry.id   AF-A0A2V9PBN9-F1
#
_cell.length_a   1.000
_cell.length_b   1.000
_cell.length_c   1.000
_cell.angle_alpha   90.00
_cell.angle_beta   90.00
_cell.angle_gamma   90.00
#
_symmetry.space_group_name_H-M   'P 1'
#
loop_
_entity.id
_entity.type
_entity.pdbx_description
1 polymer ?
#
loop_
_entity_poly.entity_id
_entity_poly.type
_entity_poly.pdbx_seq_one_letter_code
_entity_poly.pdbx_strand_id
1 'polypeptide(L)'
;PSRTEGNTRLYTDEDLQRLEFILNLARDLGVNISGIAIILQMRERMEEMQRQIHDFVQYIQEEVLSRATAATDASRGAIVPVRRPMVTPASQNTRKK
;
A
#
# COMPACT_ATOMS: atom_id res chain seq x y z
N PRO A 1 -22.81 14.72 -19.51
CA PRO A 1 -23.63 13.96 -20.47
C PRO A 1 -23.26 14.35 -21.90
N SER A 2 -22.79 13.39 -22.68
CA SER A 2 -22.61 13.56 -24.12
C SER A 2 -23.98 13.60 -24.79
N ARG A 3 -24.11 14.38 -25.87
CA ARG A 3 -25.34 14.47 -26.65
C ARG A 3 -25.08 13.87 -28.04
N THR A 4 -26.05 13.17 -28.60
CA THR A 4 -26.04 12.82 -30.04
C THR A 4 -26.27 14.08 -30.88
N GLU A 5 -25.97 14.02 -32.18
CA GLU A 5 -26.30 15.10 -33.13
C GLU A 5 -27.83 15.41 -33.15
N GLY A 6 -28.67 14.46 -32.74
CA GLY A 6 -30.11 14.63 -32.54
C GLY A 6 -30.54 15.12 -31.14
N ASN A 7 -29.61 15.63 -30.32
CA ASN A 7 -29.86 16.16 -28.97
C ASN A 7 -30.32 15.14 -27.90
N THR A 8 -30.20 13.84 -28.17
CA THR A 8 -30.48 12.78 -27.19
C THR A 8 -29.38 12.73 -26.14
N ARG A 9 -29.74 12.73 -24.85
CA ARG A 9 -28.78 12.53 -23.76
C ARG A 9 -28.31 11.08 -23.77
N LEU A 10 -27.00 10.89 -23.94
CA LEU A 10 -26.36 9.59 -23.76
C LEU A 10 -25.96 9.44 -22.29
N TYR A 11 -26.33 8.31 -21.72
CA TYR A 11 -25.99 7.92 -20.36
C TYR A 11 -25.16 6.66 -20.44
N THR A 12 -24.13 6.57 -19.60
CA THR A 12 -23.37 5.33 -19.42
C THR A 12 -24.11 4.38 -18.48
N ASP A 13 -23.68 3.13 -18.40
CA ASP A 13 -24.22 2.19 -17.41
C ASP A 13 -24.00 2.70 -15.97
N GLU A 14 -22.88 3.40 -15.73
CA GLU A 14 -22.60 4.04 -14.44
C GLU A 14 -23.60 5.14 -14.11
N ASP A 15 -23.99 5.96 -15.10
CA ASP A 15 -25.02 6.98 -14.91
C ASP A 15 -26.37 6.36 -14.53
N LEU A 16 -26.72 5.22 -15.13
CA LEU A 16 -27.94 4.49 -14.82
C LEU A 16 -27.92 3.91 -13.39
N GLN A 17 -26.80 3.29 -12.98
CA GLN A 17 -26.62 2.79 -11.62
C GLN A 17 -26.69 3.93 -10.59
N ARG A 18 -26.07 5.08 -10.89
CA ARG A 18 -26.15 6.26 -10.03
C ARG A 18 -27.59 6.75 -9.91
N LEU A 19 -28.35 6.75 -11.00
CA LEU A 19 -29.75 7.14 -10.99
C LEU A 19 -30.63 6.16 -10.19
N GLU A 20 -30.41 4.85 -10.34
CA GLU A 20 -31.09 3.82 -9.55
C GLU A 20 -30.85 4.03 -8.05
N PHE A 21 -29.60 4.28 -7.64
CA PHE A 21 -29.25 4.57 -6.26
C PHE A 21 -29.96 5.83 -5.73
N ILE A 22 -29.97 6.91 -6.51
CA ILE A 22 -30.68 8.15 -6.18
C ILE A 22 -32.19 7.89 -6.02
N LEU A 23 -32.78 7.09 -6.90
CA LEU A 23 -34.20 6.76 -6.86
C LEU A 23 -34.55 5.93 -5.62
N ASN A 24 -33.71 4.97 -5.23
CA ASN A 24 -33.90 4.19 -4.00
C ASN A 24 -33.85 5.09 -2.75
N LEU A 25 -32.87 6.01 -2.67
CA LEU A 25 -32.79 6.98 -1.57
C LEU A 25 -34.03 7.88 -1.50
N ALA A 26 -34.51 8.35 -2.66
CA ALA A 26 -35.64 9.27 -2.72
C ALA A 26 -36.99 8.59 -2.43
N ARG A 27 -37.23 7.39 -2.97
CA ARG A 27 -38.54 6.72 -2.92
C ARG A 27 -38.69 5.79 -1.71
N ASP A 28 -37.66 5.02 -1.40
CA ASP A 28 -37.76 3.98 -0.38
C ASP A 28 -37.36 4.51 1.00
N LEU A 29 -36.33 5.37 1.05
CA LEU A 29 -35.85 5.98 2.30
C LEU A 29 -36.42 7.38 2.56
N GLY A 30 -37.12 7.98 1.58
CA GLY A 30 -37.75 9.30 1.73
C GLY A 30 -36.75 10.45 1.90
N VAL A 31 -35.51 10.30 1.42
CA VAL A 31 -34.46 11.30 1.56
C VAL A 31 -34.70 12.47 0.59
N ASN A 32 -34.50 13.70 1.06
CA ASN A 32 -34.61 14.89 0.22
C ASN A 32 -33.40 15.06 -0.72
N ILE A 33 -33.54 15.91 -1.75
CA ILE A 33 -32.47 16.12 -2.75
C ILE A 33 -31.15 16.62 -2.13
N SER A 34 -31.23 17.44 -1.08
CA SER A 34 -30.05 17.94 -0.35
C SER A 34 -29.32 16.82 0.39
N GLY A 35 -30.07 15.94 1.05
CA GLY A 35 -29.55 14.77 1.74
C GLY A 35 -28.94 13.78 0.77
N ILE A 36 -29.55 13.57 -0.39
CA ILE A 36 -28.99 12.75 -1.47
C ILE A 36 -27.63 13.31 -1.92
N ALA A 37 -27.52 14.63 -2.11
CA ALA A 37 -26.24 15.25 -2.49
C ALA A 37 -25.15 15.01 -1.45
N ILE A 38 -25.47 15.16 -0.15
CA ILE A 38 -24.53 14.87 0.93
C ILE A 38 -24.15 13.39 0.98
N ILE A 39 -25.12 12.48 0.83
CA ILE A 39 -24.86 11.02 0.84
C ILE A 39 -23.94 10.64 -0.33
N LEU A 40 -24.17 11.18 -1.53
CA LEU A 40 -23.32 10.93 -2.69
C LEU A 40 -21.89 11.44 -2.45
N GLN A 41 -21.74 12.64 -1.89
CA GLN A 41 -20.43 13.19 -1.53
C GLN A 41 -19.73 12.35 -0.44
N MET A 42 -20.47 11.88 0.55
CA MET A 42 -19.94 11.00 1.60
C MET A 42 -19.48 9.66 1.02
N ARG A 43 -20.25 9.09 0.08
CA ARG A 43 -19.87 7.85 -0.63
C ARG A 43 -18.56 8.04 -1.40
N GLU A 44 -18.45 9.11 -2.19
CA GLU A 44 -17.23 9.43 -2.93
C GLU A 44 -16.02 9.58 -1.99
N ARG A 45 -16.20 10.29 -0.87
CA ARG A 45 -15.15 10.42 0.15
C ARG A 45 -14.76 9.09 0.77
N MET A 46 -15.70 8.19 1.02
CA MET A 46 -15.41 6.85 1.54
C MET A 46 -14.62 6.02 0.52
N GLU A 47 -14.99 6.07 -0.77
CA GLU A 47 -14.28 5.38 -1.85
C GLU A 47 -12.84 5.91 -2.01
N GLU A 48 -12.64 7.22 -1.93
CA GLU A 48 -11.30 7.84 -1.91
C GLU A 48 -10.47 7.38 -0.71
N MET A 49 -11.06 7.40 0.48
CA MET A 49 -10.39 6.95 1.71
C MET A 49 -10.02 5.47 1.65
N GLN A 50 -10.89 4.62 1.10
CA GLN A 50 -10.62 3.19 0.91
C GLN A 50 -9.44 2.98 -0.04
N ARG A 51 -9.35 3.76 -1.14
CA ARG A 51 -8.21 3.73 -2.05
C ARG A 51 -6.90 4.10 -1.34
N GLN A 52 -6.91 5.20 -0.58
CA GLN A 52 -5.73 5.63 0.18
C GLN A 52 -5.26 4.58 1.20
N ILE A 53 -6.19 3.92 1.91
CA ILE A 53 -5.87 2.84 2.84
C ILE A 53 -5.27 1.65 2.09
N HIS A 54 -5.86 1.27 0.97
CA HIS A 54 -5.33 0.17 0.14
C HIS A 54 -3.90 0.46 -0.29
N ASP A 55 -3.64 1.65 -0.85
CA ASP A 55 -2.31 2.03 -1.32
C ASP A 55 -1.29 2.08 -0.19
N PHE A 56 -1.69 2.58 0.98
CA PHE A 56 -0.83 2.56 2.17
C PHE A 56 -0.49 1.15 2.64
N VAL A 57 -1.48 0.24 2.64
CA VAL A 57 -1.29 -1.17 3.01
C VAL A 57 -0.38 -1.88 2.01
N GLN A 58 -0.49 -1.59 0.70
CA GLN A 58 0.42 -2.11 -0.32
C GLN A 58 1.85 -1.61 -0.07
N TYR A 59 2.02 -0.31 0.18
CA TYR A 59 3.32 0.28 0.47
C TYR A 59 4.01 -0.38 1.68
N ILE A 60 3.28 -0.62 2.78
CA ILE A 60 3.84 -1.31 3.95
C ILE A 60 4.25 -2.74 3.60
N GLN A 61 3.45 -3.47 2.84
CA GLN A 61 3.77 -4.85 2.46
C GLN A 61 5.07 -4.92 1.64
N GLU A 62 5.24 -4.01 0.68
CA GLU A 62 6.45 -3.90 -0.12
C GLU A 62 7.69 -3.57 0.73
N GLU A 63 7.57 -2.61 1.65
CA GLU A 63 8.67 -2.22 2.54
C GLU A 63 9.09 -3.35 3.50
N VAL A 64 8.12 -4.08 4.06
CA VAL A 64 8.40 -5.24 4.93
C VAL A 64 9.09 -6.36 4.15
N LEU A 65 8.61 -6.66 2.94
CA LEU A 65 9.21 -7.69 2.08
C LEU A 65 10.64 -7.31 1.67
N SER A 66 10.85 -6.05 1.27
CA SER A 66 12.15 -5.50 0.92
C SER A 66 13.15 -5.67 2.07
N ARG A 67 12.77 -5.30 3.31
CA ARG A 67 13.62 -5.47 4.50
C ARG A 67 13.92 -6.94 4.81
N ALA A 68 12.94 -7.83 4.67
CA ALA A 68 13.13 -9.26 4.90
C ALA A 68 14.15 -9.85 3.92
N THR A 69 14.06 -9.50 2.63
CA THR A 69 15.04 -9.94 1.62
C THR A 69 16.44 -9.38 1.86
N ALA A 70 16.55 -8.11 2.23
CA ALA A 70 17.84 -7.48 2.58
C ALA A 70 18.52 -8.15 3.79
N ALA A 71 17.73 -8.57 4.80
CA ALA A 71 18.25 -9.31 5.96
C ALA A 71 18.76 -10.70 5.59
N THR A 72 18.13 -11.39 4.62
CA THR A 72 18.63 -12.68 4.13
C THR A 72 19.91 -12.55 3.32
N ASP A 73 20.11 -11.44 2.60
CA ASP A 73 21.31 -11.23 1.76
C ASP A 73 22.53 -10.74 2.57
N ALA A 74 22.30 -10.04 3.69
CA ALA A 74 23.36 -9.70 4.65
C ALA A 74 24.09 -10.94 5.20
N SER A 75 23.46 -12.12 5.17
CA SER A 75 24.06 -13.38 5.59
C SER A 75 25.02 -13.98 4.55
N ARG A 76 24.96 -13.57 3.28
CA ARG A 76 25.87 -14.04 2.21
C ARG A 76 27.19 -13.27 2.13
N GLY A 77 27.29 -12.10 2.78
CA GLY A 77 28.48 -11.23 2.77
C GLY A 77 29.15 -10.99 4.12
N ALA A 78 28.70 -11.63 5.20
CA ALA A 78 29.22 -11.37 6.53
C ALA A 78 30.66 -11.93 6.72
N ILE A 79 31.65 -11.04 6.78
CA ILE A 79 33.05 -11.39 7.11
C ILE A 79 33.15 -11.58 8.62
N VAL A 80 33.17 -12.85 9.07
CA VAL A 80 33.43 -13.19 10.47
C VAL A 80 34.92 -13.03 10.77
N PRO A 81 35.34 -12.21 11.74
CA PRO A 81 36.74 -12.03 12.07
C PRO A 81 37.28 -13.29 12.77
N VAL A 82 38.07 -14.08 12.05
CA VAL A 82 38.77 -15.23 12.64
C VAL A 82 40.03 -14.72 13.34
N ARG A 83 40.07 -14.81 14.67
CA ARG A 83 41.26 -14.48 15.46
C ARG A 83 42.41 -15.41 15.03
N ARG A 84 43.48 -14.84 14.48
CA ARG A 84 44.72 -15.60 14.20
C ARG A 84 45.32 -16.06 15.54
N PRO A 85 45.64 -17.36 15.72
CA PRO A 85 46.37 -17.80 16.89
C PRO A 85 47.77 -17.19 16.85
N MET A 86 48.09 -16.43 17.90
CA MET A 86 49.38 -15.79 18.08
C MET A 86 50.40 -16.90 18.41
N VAL A 87 51.33 -17.19 17.50
CA VAL A 87 52.44 -18.10 17.76
C VAL A 87 53.46 -17.34 18.60
N THR A 88 53.58 -17.70 19.87
CA THR A 88 54.65 -17.20 20.75
C THR A 88 55.98 -17.87 20.35
N PRO A 89 57.05 -17.11 20.06
CA PRO A 89 58.35 -17.71 19.82
C PRO A 89 58.91 -18.24 21.15
N ALA A 90 59.29 -19.52 21.15
CA ALA A 90 59.87 -20.20 22.29
C ALA A 90 61.20 -19.53 22.70
N SER A 91 61.29 -19.13 23.97
CA SER A 91 62.50 -18.61 24.60
C SER A 91 63.58 -19.70 24.61
N GLN A 92 64.61 -19.53 23.77
CA GLN A 92 65.81 -20.36 23.83
C GLN A 92 66.71 -19.85 24.95
N ASN A 93 66.60 -20.53 26.08
CA ASN A 93 67.54 -20.46 27.17
C ASN A 93 68.79 -21.27 26.78
N THR A 94 69.93 -20.61 26.54
CA THR A 94 71.22 -21.29 26.43
C THR A 94 72.19 -20.80 27.50
N ARG A 95 72.38 -21.68 28.49
CA ARG A 95 73.54 -21.76 29.39
C ARG A 95 74.87 -21.65 28.63
N LYS A 96 75.82 -20.93 29.23
CA LYS A 96 77.30 -21.11 29.31
C LYS A 96 77.91 -19.71 29.50
N LYS A 97 78.90 -19.45 30.34
CA LYS A 97 79.88 -20.27 31.09
C LYS A 97 80.40 -19.40 32.23
#